data_AF-A0A961YIV6-F1
#
_entry.id   AF-A0A961YIV6-F1
#
_cell.length_a   1.000
_cell.length_b   1.000
_cell.length_c   1.000
_cell.angle_alpha   90.00
_cell.angle_beta   90.00
_cell.angle_gamma   90.00
#
_symmetry.space_group_name_H-M   'P 1'
#
loop_
_entity.id
_entity.type
_entity.pdbx_description
1 polymer ?
#
loop_
_entity_poly.entity_id
_entity_poly.type
_entity_poly.pdbx_seq_one_letter_code
_entity_poly.pdbx_strand_id
1 'polypeptide(L)'
;PTDSGRPHDVYRCVACGTAVWSDYGRRPGLRFVRIGTLDDPTAMKPDVNIYTRSKLPWVVLPDDVPAFEAFYSARQLWPAESLERRAAAVGAGR
;
A
#
# COMPACT_ATOMS: atom_id res chain seq x y z
N PRO A 1 1.35 15.06 7.72
CA PRO A 1 2.77 14.57 7.74
C PRO A 1 2.78 13.10 8.18
N THR A 2 3.72 12.28 7.69
CA THR A 2 3.87 10.90 8.18
C THR A 2 4.73 10.88 9.45
N ASP A 3 4.55 9.91 10.34
CA ASP A 3 5.40 9.74 11.55
C ASP A 3 6.89 9.60 11.19
N SER A 4 7.21 9.15 9.98
CA SER A 4 8.59 9.00 9.53
C SER A 4 9.30 10.32 9.19
N GLY A 5 8.57 11.45 9.19
CA GLY A 5 9.07 12.74 8.73
C GLY A 5 9.34 12.83 7.21
N ARG A 6 9.23 11.71 6.49
CA ARG A 6 9.42 11.66 5.03
C ARG A 6 8.21 12.24 4.30
N PRO A 7 8.42 12.82 3.09
CA PRO A 7 7.33 13.38 2.30
C PRO A 7 6.33 12.31 1.88
N HIS A 8 5.08 12.73 1.70
CA HIS A 8 4.03 11.93 1.09
C HIS A 8 3.47 12.70 -0.09
N ASP A 9 3.89 12.30 -1.29
CA ASP A 9 3.47 12.94 -2.53
C ASP A 9 2.23 12.20 -3.05
N VAL A 10 1.13 12.91 -3.28
CA VAL A 10 -0.14 12.35 -3.78
C VAL A 10 -0.39 12.88 -5.19
N TYR A 11 -0.46 11.97 -6.15
CA TYR A 11 -0.64 12.31 -7.56
C TYR A 11 -2.11 12.16 -7.95
N ARG A 12 -2.64 13.19 -8.60
CA ARG A 12 -4.06 13.33 -8.90
C ARG A 12 -4.29 13.56 -10.38
N CYS A 13 -5.43 13.09 -10.89
CA CYS A 13 -5.89 13.44 -12.22
C CYS A 13 -6.17 14.95 -12.29
N VAL A 14 -5.61 15.62 -13.29
CA VAL A 14 -5.78 17.07 -13.47
C VAL A 14 -7.20 17.47 -13.88
N ALA A 15 -7.98 16.53 -14.43
CA ALA A 15 -9.35 16.80 -14.86
C ALA A 15 -10.38 16.65 -13.72
N CYS A 16 -10.26 15.62 -12.88
CA CYS A 16 -11.28 15.29 -11.87
C CYS A 16 -10.76 15.28 -10.42
N GLY A 17 -9.47 15.48 -10.18
CA GLY A 17 -8.88 15.53 -8.83
C GLY A 17 -8.73 14.18 -8.12
N THR A 18 -9.23 13.08 -8.73
CA THR A 18 -9.09 11.72 -8.20
C THR A 18 -7.63 11.39 -7.97
N ALA A 19 -7.31 10.92 -6.76
CA ALA A 19 -5.97 10.44 -6.44
C ALA A 19 -5.75 9.11 -7.17
N VAL A 20 -4.65 8.96 -7.90
CA VAL A 20 -4.37 7.73 -8.68
C VAL A 20 -3.27 6.92 -8.02
N TRP A 21 -2.18 7.57 -7.60
CA TRP A 21 -1.13 6.91 -6.81
C TRP A 21 -0.54 7.82 -5.73
N SER A 22 0.26 7.22 -4.86
CA SER A 22 1.05 7.90 -3.84
C SER A 22 2.51 7.44 -3.87
N ASP A 23 3.40 8.35 -3.51
CA ASP A 23 4.80 8.07 -3.20
C ASP A 23 5.06 8.39 -1.73
N TYR A 24 5.51 7.38 -0.98
CA TYR A 24 5.83 7.49 0.44
C TYR A 24 7.33 7.57 0.64
N GLY A 25 7.85 8.79 0.74
CA GLY A 25 9.25 9.06 0.99
C GLY A 25 10.13 9.04 -0.26
N ARG A 26 9.57 9.36 -1.42
CA ARG A 26 10.25 9.47 -2.73
C ARG A 26 11.07 8.23 -3.06
N ARG A 27 10.42 7.06 -2.97
CA ARG A 27 11.06 5.76 -3.19
C ARG A 27 11.23 5.52 -4.68
N PRO A 28 12.46 5.47 -5.21
CA PRO A 28 12.67 5.11 -6.61
C PRO A 28 12.11 3.71 -6.89
N GLY A 29 11.49 3.53 -8.05
CA GLY A 29 10.99 2.22 -8.49
C GLY A 29 9.70 1.72 -7.83
N LEU A 30 9.09 2.47 -6.89
CA LEU A 30 7.84 2.07 -6.23
C LEU A 30 6.78 3.16 -6.28
N ARG A 31 5.54 2.76 -6.59
CA ARG A 31 4.33 3.58 -6.54
C ARG A 31 3.21 2.79 -5.88
N PHE A 32 2.38 3.48 -5.11
CA PHE A 32 1.23 2.89 -4.42
C PHE A 32 -0.03 3.31 -5.15
N VAL A 33 -0.53 2.43 -6.02
CA VAL A 33 -1.71 2.68 -6.86
C VAL A 33 -2.98 2.39 -6.04
N ARG A 34 -4.02 3.20 -6.24
CA ARG A 34 -5.33 2.97 -5.62
C ARG A 34 -6.13 1.99 -6.48
N ILE A 35 -6.48 0.84 -5.92
CA ILE A 35 -7.17 -0.22 -6.67
C ILE A 35 -8.50 0.25 -7.31
N GLY A 36 -9.20 1.20 -6.67
CA GLY A 36 -10.44 1.78 -7.16
C GLY A 36 -10.31 2.60 -8.45
N THR A 37 -9.08 2.86 -8.92
CA THR A 37 -8.83 3.58 -10.17
C THR A 37 -8.36 2.66 -11.31
N LEU A 38 -8.37 1.34 -11.10
CA LEU A 38 -8.13 0.37 -12.17
C LEU A 38 -9.39 0.23 -13.05
N ASP A 39 -9.20 -0.25 -14.28
CA ASP A 39 -10.32 -0.52 -15.19
C ASP A 39 -11.27 -1.58 -14.63
N ASP A 40 -10.72 -2.60 -13.95
CA ASP A 40 -11.47 -3.56 -13.13
C ASP A 40 -11.00 -3.49 -11.67
N PRO A 41 -11.69 -2.72 -10.81
CA PRO A 41 -11.38 -2.64 -9.39
C PRO A 41 -11.63 -3.94 -8.61
N THR A 42 -12.39 -4.88 -9.18
CA THR A 42 -12.75 -6.15 -8.52
C THR A 42 -11.71 -7.23 -8.72
N ALA A 43 -10.78 -7.02 -9.67
CA ALA A 43 -9.66 -7.93 -9.94
C ALA A 43 -8.70 -8.10 -8.75
N MET A 44 -8.75 -7.20 -7.76
CA MET A 44 -7.88 -7.23 -6.59
C MET A 44 -8.68 -7.06 -5.30
N LYS A 45 -8.46 -7.96 -4.35
CA LYS A 45 -8.92 -7.81 -2.96
C LYS A 45 -7.73 -7.51 -2.04
N PRO A 46 -7.94 -6.92 -0.85
CA PRO A 46 -6.87 -6.76 0.12
C PRO A 46 -6.31 -8.11 0.57
N ASP A 47 -5.00 -8.26 0.53
CA ASP A 47 -4.32 -9.43 1.12
C ASP A 47 -4.21 -9.33 2.64
N VAL A 48 -4.16 -8.09 3.17
CA VAL A 48 -4.03 -7.80 4.59
C VAL A 48 -4.69 -6.46 4.95
N ASN A 49 -5.09 -6.32 6.22
CA ASN A 49 -5.50 -5.07 6.85
C ASN A 49 -4.42 -4.64 7.86
N ILE A 50 -4.05 -3.36 7.88
CA ILE A 50 -2.97 -2.84 8.73
C ILE A 50 -3.43 -1.64 9.55
N TYR A 51 -2.73 -1.36 10.65
CA TYR A 51 -3.07 -0.30 11.60
C TYR A 51 -4.46 -0.46 12.23
N THR A 52 -4.88 -1.70 12.49
CA THR A 52 -6.21 -1.99 13.05
C THR A 52 -6.41 -1.50 14.47
N ARG A 53 -5.32 -1.15 15.19
CA ARG A 53 -5.39 -0.52 16.52
C ARG A 53 -6.21 0.78 16.54
N SER A 54 -6.30 1.45 15.40
CA SER A 54 -7.01 2.72 15.22
C SER A 54 -8.28 2.56 14.39
N LYS A 55 -8.70 1.31 14.13
CA LYS A 55 -9.91 1.00 13.37
C LYS A 55 -11.14 1.46 14.16
N LEU A 56 -12.05 2.16 13.48
CA LEU A 56 -13.31 2.58 14.08
C LEU A 56 -14.20 1.36 14.38
N PRO A 57 -15.00 1.37 15.46
CA PRO A 57 -15.80 0.21 15.87
C PRO A 57 -16.74 -0.31 14.78
N TRP A 58 -17.31 0.58 13.96
CA TRP A 58 -18.28 0.25 12.91
C TRP A 58 -17.67 -0.25 11.58
N VAL A 59 -16.35 -0.21 11.43
CA VAL A 59 -15.71 -0.83 10.25
C VAL A 59 -15.75 -2.35 10.45
N VAL A 60 -16.17 -3.11 9.44
CA VAL A 60 -16.12 -4.58 9.46
C VAL A 60 -15.00 -5.01 8.52
N LEU A 61 -14.10 -5.87 9.01
CA LEU A 61 -13.04 -6.48 8.20
C LEU A 61 -13.41 -7.95 7.96
N PRO A 62 -13.11 -8.52 6.78
CA PRO A 62 -13.32 -9.94 6.54
C PRO A 62 -12.50 -10.81 7.49
N ASP A 63 -13.11 -11.84 8.07
CA ASP A 63 -12.45 -12.74 9.02
C ASP A 63 -11.35 -13.60 8.37
N ASP A 64 -11.41 -13.78 7.04
CA ASP A 64 -10.47 -14.56 6.25
C ASP A 64 -9.24 -13.75 5.77
N VAL A 65 -9.19 -12.45 6.07
CA VAL A 65 -8.08 -11.56 5.66
C VAL A 65 -7.28 -11.14 6.89
N PRO A 66 -5.97 -11.47 6.97
CA PRO A 66 -5.14 -11.12 8.11
C PRO A 66 -5.20 -9.62 8.48
N ALA A 67 -5.36 -9.35 9.77
CA ALA A 67 -5.48 -8.01 10.33
C ALA A 67 -4.36 -7.74 11.34
N PHE A 68 -3.65 -6.63 11.19
CA PHE A 68 -2.50 -6.26 12.00
C PHE A 68 -2.68 -4.89 12.67
N GLU A 69 -2.40 -4.84 13.98
CA GLU A 69 -2.49 -3.62 14.80
C GLU A 69 -1.54 -2.48 14.33
N ALA A 70 -0.52 -2.82 13.54
CA ALA A 70 0.46 -1.89 12.98
C ALA A 70 0.89 -2.35 11.56
N PHE A 71 2.01 -1.82 11.07
CA PHE A 71 2.60 -2.32 9.83
C PHE A 71 3.16 -3.73 10.03
N TYR A 72 3.02 -4.59 9.02
CA TYR A 72 3.46 -5.99 9.06
C TYR A 72 4.85 -6.17 8.42
N SER A 73 5.44 -7.35 8.62
CA SER A 73 6.68 -7.73 7.94
C SER A 73 6.39 -8.29 6.54
N ALA A 74 6.67 -7.50 5.50
CA ALA A 74 6.55 -7.96 4.11
C ALA A 74 7.40 -9.21 3.84
N ARG A 75 8.58 -9.34 4.47
CA ARG A 75 9.47 -10.50 4.34
C ARG A 75 8.84 -11.80 4.87
N GLN A 76 7.91 -11.71 5.82
CA GLN A 76 7.24 -12.88 6.41
C GLN A 76 6.01 -13.31 5.62
N LEU A 77 5.30 -12.37 4.98
CA LEU A 77 4.00 -12.66 4.35
C LEU A 77 4.05 -12.74 2.82
N TRP A 78 4.95 -12.01 2.16
CA TRP A 78 4.91 -11.93 0.69
C TRP A 78 5.49 -13.19 0.05
N PRO A 79 4.92 -13.66 -1.08
CA PRO A 79 5.53 -14.71 -1.89
C PRO A 79 6.97 -14.34 -2.31
N ALA A 80 7.84 -15.34 -2.43
CA ALA A 80 9.25 -15.14 -2.80
C ALA A 80 9.42 -14.31 -4.07
N GLU A 81 8.64 -14.61 -5.11
CA GLU A 81 8.65 -13.86 -6.38
C GLU A 81 8.33 -12.36 -6.20
N SER A 82 7.42 -12.03 -5.28
CA SER A 82 7.08 -10.62 -4.99
C SER A 82 8.22 -9.90 -4.28
N LEU A 83 8.96 -10.61 -3.42
CA LEU A 83 10.16 -10.08 -2.77
C LEU A 83 11.29 -9.86 -3.77
N GLU A 84 11.50 -10.78 -4.71
CA GLU A 84 12.47 -10.67 -5.79
C GLU A 84 12.16 -9.48 -6.71
N ARG A 85 10.92 -9.38 -7.19
CA ARG A 85 10.45 -8.25 -8.00
C ARG A 85 10.63 -6.92 -7.28
N ARG A 86 10.32 -6.87 -5.99
CA ARG A 86 10.58 -5.68 -5.16
C ARG A 86 12.07 -5.39 -5.13
N ALA A 87 12.93 -6.35 -4.81
CA ALA A 87 14.38 -6.15 -4.73
C ALA A 87 14.97 -5.61 -6.04
N ALA A 88 14.53 -6.15 -7.18
CA ALA A 88 14.91 -5.64 -8.50
C ALA A 88 14.45 -4.18 -8.72
N ALA A 89 13.24 -3.82 -8.27
CA ALA A 89 12.68 -2.48 -8.46
C ALA A 89 13.31 -1.40 -7.56
N VAL A 90 13.62 -1.70 -6.29
CA VAL A 90 14.22 -0.71 -5.37
C VAL A 90 15.75 -0.57 -5.53
N GLY A 91 16.39 -1.46 -6.30
CA GLY A 91 17.84 -1.55 -6.40
C GLY A 91 18.47 -2.11 -5.11
N ALA A 92 19.61 -2.79 -5.24
CA ALA A 92 20.38 -3.26 -4.09
C ALA A 92 20.95 -2.06 -3.30
N GLY A 93 20.22 -1.61 -2.28
CA GLY A 93 20.75 -0.75 -1.23
C GLY A 93 20.52 0.76 -1.40
N ARG A 94 19.67 1.29 -0.52
CA ARG A 94 20.07 2.34 0.42
C ARG A 94 19.52 2.00 1.80
#